data_AF-A0A7K1B2S9-F1
#
_entry.id   AF-A0A7K1B2S9-F1
#
_cell.length_a   1.000
_cell.length_b   1.000
_cell.length_c   1.000
_cell.angle_alpha   90.00
_cell.angle_beta   90.00
_cell.angle_gamma   90.00
#
_symmetry.space_group_name_H-M   'P 1'
#
loop_
_entity.id
_entity.type
_entity.pdbx_description
1 polymer ?
#
loop_
_entity_poly.entity_id
_entity_poly.type
_entity_poly.pdbx_seq_one_letter_code
_entity_poly.pdbx_strand_id
1 'polypeptide(L)' 'YLAPVPHRGRANQPAFVHHVAQFVADLRDEPLEAFAAATVAATRAAFPALAAGHGDDDR' A
#
# COMPACT_ATOMS: atom_id res chain seq x y z
N TYR A 1 -6.26 9.54 11.72
CA TYR A 1 -5.80 8.24 11.23
C TYR A 1 -5.22 7.44 12.39
N LEU A 2 -5.73 6.24 12.65
CA LEU A 2 -5.24 5.38 13.72
C LEU A 2 -4.18 4.43 13.17
N ALA A 3 -3.12 4.19 13.93
CA ALA A 3 -2.17 3.13 13.60
C ALA A 3 -2.89 1.77 13.58
N PRO A 4 -2.63 0.91 12.57
CA PRO A 4 -3.23 -0.41 12.49
C PRO A 4 -2.69 -1.31 13.61
N VAL A 5 -3.41 -2.39 13.92
CA VAL A 5 -2.89 -3.45 14.81
C VAL A 5 -1.65 -4.08 14.14
N PRO A 6 -0.55 -4.33 14.86
CA PRO A 6 -0.34 -4.28 16.32
C PRO A 6 0.08 -2.92 16.91
N HIS A 7 0.19 -1.86 16.10
CA HIS A 7 0.70 -0.53 16.51
C HIS A 7 -0.36 0.42 17.07
N ARG A 8 -1.61 -0.05 17.22
CA ARG A 8 -2.73 0.74 17.73
C ARG A 8 -2.38 1.39 19.08
N GLY A 9 -2.79 2.64 19.25
CA GLY A 9 -2.44 3.46 20.43
C GLY A 9 -1.15 4.27 20.27
N ARG A 10 -0.38 4.04 19.20
CA ARG A 10 0.74 4.90 18.76
C ARG A 10 0.33 5.83 17.61
N ALA A 11 1.15 6.83 17.32
CA ALA A 11 0.97 7.70 16.16
C ALA A 11 1.04 6.88 14.87
N ASN A 12 0.12 7.15 13.94
CA ASN A 12 0.12 6.48 12.64
C ASN A 12 1.27 6.98 11.76
N GLN A 13 1.90 6.09 11.00
CA GLN A 13 3.02 6.41 10.11
C GLN A 13 2.82 5.74 8.74
N PRO A 14 3.36 6.32 7.65
CA PRO A 14 3.27 5.72 6.31
C PRO A 14 3.82 4.29 6.23
N ALA A 15 4.85 3.97 7.02
CA ALA A 15 5.40 2.62 7.10
C ALA A 15 4.36 1.55 7.52
N PHE A 16 3.27 1.95 8.18
CA PHE A 16 2.24 1.01 8.62
C PHE A 16 1.23 0.62 7.54
N VAL A 17 1.32 1.19 6.34
CA VAL A 17 0.46 0.81 5.20
C VAL A 17 0.56 -0.69 4.88
N HIS A 18 1.75 -1.28 5.04
CA HIS A 18 1.96 -2.72 4.88
C HIS A 18 1.01 -3.57 5.74
N HIS A 19 0.77 -3.20 7.01
CA HIS A 19 -0.13 -3.95 7.89
C HIS A 19 -1.60 -3.86 7.46
N VAL A 20 -2.00 -2.71 6.90
CA VAL A 20 -3.34 -2.55 6.35
C VAL A 20 -3.48 -3.38 5.07
N ALA A 21 -2.46 -3.36 4.21
CA ALA A 21 -2.47 -4.13 2.97
C ALA A 21 -2.55 -5.64 3.24
N GLN A 22 -1.76 -6.16 4.20
CA GLN A 22 -1.83 -7.56 4.62
C GLN A 22 -3.22 -7.91 5.13
N PHE A 23 -3.80 -7.11 6.03
CA PHE A 23 -5.13 -7.37 6.56
C PHE A 23 -6.20 -7.44 5.47
N VAL A 24 -6.13 -6.55 4.46
CA VAL A 24 -7.09 -6.56 3.34
C VAL A 24 -6.87 -7.75 2.41
N ALA A 25 -5.62 -8.11 2.13
CA ALA A 25 -5.28 -9.28 1.33
C ALA A 25 -5.81 -10.58 1.99
N ASP A 26 -5.61 -10.71 3.31
CA ASP A 26 -6.13 -11.84 4.09
C ASP A 26 -7.67 -11.90 4.04
N LEU A 27 -8.35 -10.76 4.16
CA LEU A 27 -9.82 -10.69 4.05
C LEU A 27 -10.34 -11.10 2.66
N ARG A 28 -9.52 -10.97 1.63
CA ARG A 28 -9.86 -11.24 0.23
C ARG A 28 -9.37 -12.60 -0.26
N ASP A 29 -8.70 -13.36 0.61
CA ASP A 29 -8.07 -14.64 0.29
C ASP A 29 -7.15 -14.53 -0.95
N GLU A 30 -6.36 -13.45 -1.01
CA GLU A 30 -5.43 -13.19 -2.11
C GLU A 30 -4.00 -12.94 -1.59
N PRO A 31 -2.95 -13.27 -2.37
CA PRO A 31 -1.57 -12.97 -1.97
C PRO A 31 -1.32 -11.47 -1.82
N LEU A 32 -0.57 -11.08 -0.78
CA LEU A 32 -0.24 -9.67 -0.52
C LEU A 32 0.44 -9.01 -1.72
N GLU A 33 1.36 -9.71 -2.38
CA GLU A 33 2.10 -9.19 -3.53
C GLU A 33 1.16 -8.87 -4.70
N ALA A 34 0.16 -9.73 -4.93
CA ALA A 34 -0.84 -9.52 -5.97
C ALA A 34 -1.75 -8.32 -5.62
N PHE A 35 -2.20 -8.23 -4.37
CA PHE A 35 -2.99 -7.09 -3.90
C PHE A 35 -2.22 -5.77 -4.01
N ALA A 36 -0.94 -5.76 -3.60
CA ALA A 36 -0.06 -4.61 -3.67
C ALA A 36 0.16 -4.16 -5.13
N ALA A 37 0.44 -5.10 -6.04
CA ALA A 37 0.60 -4.78 -7.45
C ALA A 37 -0.67 -4.15 -8.05
N ALA A 38 -1.84 -4.72 -7.75
CA ALA A 38 -3.12 -4.21 -8.22
C ALA A 38 -3.43 -2.81 -7.69
N THR A 39 -3.20 -2.56 -6.39
CA THR A 39 -3.43 -1.25 -5.77
C THR A 39 -2.43 -0.19 -6.24
N VAL A 40 -1.16 -0.56 -6.47
CA VAL A 40 -0.17 0.35 -7.06
C VAL A 40 -0.57 0.73 -8.49
N ALA A 41 -0.97 -0.24 -9.31
CA ALA A 41 -1.42 0.02 -10.68
C ALA A 41 -2.66 0.93 -10.69
N ALA A 42 -3.65 0.65 -9.84
CA ALA A 42 -4.86 1.47 -9.71
C ALA A 42 -4.53 2.91 -9.25
N THR A 43 -3.62 3.06 -8.29
CA THR A 43 -3.18 4.38 -7.80
C THR A 43 -2.47 5.17 -8.89
N ARG A 44 -1.56 4.54 -9.66
CA ARG A 44 -0.88 5.20 -10.79
C ARG A 44 -1.86 5.65 -11.87
N ALA A 45 -2.87 4.83 -12.17
CA ALA A 45 -3.92 5.18 -13.13
C ALA A 45 -4.81 6.34 -12.64
N ALA A 46 -5.19 6.33 -11.35
CA ALA A 46 -6.03 7.37 -10.75
C ALA A 46 -5.29 8.69 -10.53
N PHE A 47 -3.97 8.64 -10.32
CA PHE A 47 -3.13 9.81 -10.05
C PHE A 47 -1.90 9.86 -11.00
N PRO A 48 -2.09 10.16 -12.30
CA PRO A 48 -1.01 10.14 -13.29
C PRO A 48 0.18 11.05 -12.94
N ALA A 49 -0.07 12.16 -12.24
CA ALA A 49 0.99 13.07 -11.78
C ALA A 49 1.95 12.42 -10.77
N LEU A 50 1.50 11.41 -10.00
CA LEU A 50 2.36 10.64 -9.10
C LEU A 50 3.18 9.58 -9.85
N ALA A 51 2.68 9.09 -10.99
CA ALA A 51 3.39 8.13 -11.83
C ALA A 51 4.54 8.79 -12.63
N ALA A 52 4.37 10.06 -13.02
CA ALA A 52 5.37 10.79 -13.82
C ALA A 52 6.63 11.21 -13.04
N GLY A 53 6.63 11.11 -11.70
CA GLY A 53 7.72 11.57 -10.83
C GLY A 53 8.69 10.49 -10.33
N HIS A 54 8.42 9.22 -10.61
CA HIS A 54 9.30 8.10 -10.25
C HIS A 54 9.82 7.49 -11.55
N GLY A 55 10.84 8.14 -12.12
CA GLY A 55 11.55 7.62 -13.28
C GLY A 55 12.04 6.20 -12.97
N ASP A 56 11.79 5.33 -13.93
CA ASP A 56 12.49 4.08 -14.20
C ASP A 56 13.98 4.19 -13.77
N ASP A 57 14.30 3.78 -12.54
CA ASP A 57 15.66 3.59 -12.05
C ASP A 57 15.74 2.16 -11.52
N ASP A 58 15.56 1.21 -12.45
CA ASP A 58 16.03 -0.15 -12.31
C ASP A 58 17.39 -0.24 -13.01
N ARG A 59 18.44 0.06 -12.25
CA ARG A 59 19.85 -0.27 -12.53
C ARG A 59 20.43 -0.99 -11.33
#